data_AF-A0AB39KYG6-F1
#
_entry.id   AF-A0AB39KYG6-F1
#
_cell.length_a   1.000
_cell.length_b   1.000
_cell.length_c   1.000
_cell.angle_alpha   90.00
_cell.angle_beta   90.00
_cell.angle_gamma   90.00
#
_symmetry.space_group_name_H-M   'P 1'
#
loop_
_entity.id
_entity.type
_entity.pdbx_description
1 polymer ?
#
loop_
_entity_poly.entity_id
_entity_poly.type
_entity_poly.pdbx_seq_one_letter_code
_entity_poly.pdbx_strand_id
1 'polypeptide(L)'
;MDMAGFTFTDFTLPVRSGYASASSHEVALADFNGDGKLDVVLSYFLYPLEDRGVPIRVLTGDGTGKFVDGTSSLFANPPVTVHGRQIVLADFNKDGRSDAFFADHGLDAAPFPGARNALFLSQGALGLTNAVAALPSIADFSHSAAAADVDGDGDIDLFVGNQGDGEEYPYILLNNGAGGFTLQRSGLPTTLHSGDPGITTSTLFDADRDGDLDLFLGPWDPRSRAAVVLENDGRGNFLRTLTTIPVPAHGTSENVIDSHAVDINGDGALDLVINTVVDFFSVGSIRFYINDGTGKFTDETASRLPSRSAEGWNTRVQFADINGDGKVDMLVSNGTSRPVFLNDGAGKFIQTAEGYLPGAGQYDQYHAADLNGDGRMDIFSVRGLYNGNEQFRVYLATPPEPLNPAITTAISSILRGSSNTLATDLSAKVSAGTLTQGQAIAEIVKAADQTTSVATLSYLFFTGKIPGSAGVDYLVSPTGPNPNNLNSAYFQSFNLENRYINFAVNLGRDGEGKAAFLTEFGGLSLFDATKKAYAKIFGGMPANSKVTTLLSGGRDAYFASYGGDGVNGQGTKAAMVGWLLAEAEKGDLGVMARSNAAWLTDLADGSAPYAIDITGPAAGYYKSEFVFGG
;
A
#
# COMPACT_ATOMS: atom_id res chain seq x y z
N MET A 1 12.71 -8.31 19.49
CA MET A 1 13.94 -7.81 18.82
C MET A 1 13.50 -7.59 17.40
N ASP A 2 13.03 -6.39 17.08
CA ASP A 2 12.68 -6.09 15.70
C ASP A 2 13.99 -5.89 14.96
N MET A 3 14.21 -6.75 13.97
CA MET A 3 15.38 -6.67 13.10
C MET A 3 15.29 -5.36 12.31
N ALA A 4 16.44 -4.73 12.05
CA ALA A 4 16.49 -3.52 11.23
C ALA A 4 15.85 -3.80 9.85
N GLY A 5 14.84 -3.01 9.47
CA GLY A 5 14.16 -3.14 8.18
C GLY A 5 15.01 -2.68 7.00
N PHE A 6 16.20 -2.11 7.29
CA PHE A 6 17.08 -1.50 6.30
C PHE A 6 18.55 -1.76 6.63
N THR A 7 19.38 -1.85 5.59
CA THR A 7 20.83 -1.62 5.67
C THR A 7 21.14 -0.23 5.14
N PHE A 8 22.25 0.40 5.53
CA PHE A 8 22.58 1.73 5.04
C PHE A 8 24.02 1.92 4.61
N THR A 9 24.23 2.86 3.68
CA THR A 9 25.53 3.34 3.24
C THR A 9 25.56 4.86 3.28
N ASP A 10 26.60 5.43 3.89
CA ASP A 10 26.86 6.88 3.89
C ASP A 10 27.76 7.27 2.72
N PHE A 11 27.51 8.44 2.13
CA PHE A 11 28.43 9.08 1.19
C PHE A 11 28.40 10.61 1.34
N THR A 12 29.40 11.29 0.79
CA THR A 12 29.51 12.74 0.88
C THR A 12 29.84 13.37 -0.46
N LEU A 13 29.44 14.62 -0.64
CA LEU A 13 29.82 15.46 -1.77
C LEU A 13 30.49 16.74 -1.27
N PRO A 14 31.51 17.25 -1.98
CA PRO A 14 32.06 18.55 -1.66
C PRO A 14 31.01 19.64 -1.91
N VAL A 15 31.04 20.69 -1.10
CA VAL A 15 30.28 21.92 -1.37
C VAL A 15 30.54 22.39 -2.80
N ARG A 16 29.50 22.90 -3.44
CA ARG A 16 29.56 23.43 -4.81
C ARG A 16 30.74 24.40 -4.96
N SER A 17 31.52 24.21 -6.03
CA SER A 17 32.67 25.06 -6.33
C SER A 17 32.23 26.53 -6.44
N GLY A 18 32.95 27.42 -5.75
CA GLY A 18 32.61 28.86 -5.70
C GLY A 18 31.59 29.25 -4.62
N TYR A 19 31.18 28.31 -3.77
CA TYR A 19 30.28 28.54 -2.64
C TYR A 19 30.95 28.06 -1.33
N ALA A 20 30.68 28.76 -0.23
CA ALA A 20 31.21 28.39 1.09
C ALA A 20 30.24 27.52 1.90
N SER A 21 28.94 27.61 1.60
CA SER A 21 27.87 27.05 2.43
C SER A 21 26.56 26.80 1.67
N ALA A 22 26.66 26.20 0.48
CA ALA A 22 25.47 25.71 -0.23
C ALA A 22 24.98 24.41 0.43
N SER A 23 23.77 24.45 1.00
CA SER A 23 23.10 23.28 1.58
C SER A 23 21.95 22.87 0.68
N SER A 24 21.84 21.57 0.43
CA SER A 24 20.68 21.00 -0.24
C SER A 24 19.42 21.30 0.57
N HIS A 25 18.35 21.75 -0.10
CA HIS A 25 17.08 22.10 0.53
C HIS A 25 15.98 21.09 0.18
N GLU A 26 15.79 20.83 -1.13
CA GLU A 26 14.79 19.91 -1.65
C GLU A 26 15.43 18.85 -2.54
N VAL A 27 14.76 17.71 -2.62
CA VAL A 27 15.18 16.55 -3.39
C VAL A 27 14.01 15.98 -4.17
N ALA A 28 14.29 15.51 -5.38
CA ALA A 28 13.36 14.66 -6.11
C ALA A 28 14.12 13.53 -6.81
N LEU A 29 13.44 12.41 -7.05
CA LEU A 29 14.03 11.21 -7.62
C LEU A 29 13.24 10.77 -8.85
N ALA A 30 13.95 10.54 -9.95
CA ALA A 30 13.42 9.96 -11.19
C ALA A 30 14.56 9.47 -12.07
N ASP A 31 14.25 8.65 -13.08
CA ASP A 31 15.21 8.31 -14.14
C ASP A 31 15.35 9.47 -15.13
N PHE A 32 16.20 10.44 -14.80
CA PHE A 32 16.38 11.65 -15.59
C PHE A 32 17.18 11.42 -16.87
N ASN A 33 18.01 10.37 -16.91
CA ASN A 33 18.89 10.08 -18.04
C ASN A 33 18.40 8.90 -18.92
N GLY A 34 17.30 8.25 -18.54
CA GLY A 34 16.65 7.17 -19.31
C GLY A 34 17.41 5.84 -19.30
N ASP A 35 18.27 5.58 -18.31
CA ASP A 35 19.02 4.32 -18.20
C ASP A 35 18.31 3.24 -17.36
N GLY A 36 17.08 3.51 -16.92
CA GLY A 36 16.25 2.63 -16.11
C GLY A 36 16.60 2.66 -14.62
N LYS A 37 17.40 3.62 -14.16
CA LYS A 37 17.81 3.75 -12.75
C LYS A 37 17.43 5.12 -12.23
N LEU A 38 17.08 5.18 -10.94
CA LEU A 38 16.75 6.45 -10.33
C LEU A 38 17.98 7.32 -10.14
N ASP A 39 17.84 8.57 -10.55
CA ASP A 39 18.74 9.68 -10.30
C ASP A 39 18.15 10.58 -9.21
N VAL A 40 18.98 11.46 -8.64
CA VAL A 40 18.58 12.40 -7.59
C VAL A 40 18.86 13.82 -8.05
N VAL A 41 17.85 14.68 -8.05
CA VAL A 41 18.05 16.13 -8.24
C VAL A 41 17.99 16.86 -6.91
N LEU A 42 18.90 17.83 -6.73
CA LEU A 42 19.03 18.64 -5.54
C LEU A 42 18.89 20.13 -5.88
N SER A 43 18.02 20.82 -5.15
CA SER A 43 18.00 22.29 -5.08
C SER A 43 18.77 22.76 -3.85
N TYR A 44 19.15 24.04 -3.85
CA TYR A 44 20.06 24.60 -2.86
C TYR A 44 19.52 25.88 -2.24
N PHE A 45 19.99 26.15 -1.03
CA PHE A 45 20.01 27.47 -0.42
C PHE A 45 21.38 27.77 0.20
N LEU A 46 21.66 29.04 0.47
CA LEU A 46 22.91 29.48 1.10
C LEU A 46 22.67 29.84 2.56
N TYR A 47 23.58 29.47 3.45
CA TYR A 47 23.56 29.92 4.85
C TYR A 47 24.91 30.49 5.29
N PRO A 48 25.02 31.76 5.75
CA PRO A 48 23.96 32.76 5.87
C PRO A 48 23.23 33.05 4.56
N LEU A 49 21.98 33.51 4.65
CA LEU A 49 21.13 33.75 3.48
C LEU A 49 21.75 34.81 2.55
N GLU A 50 21.78 34.52 1.26
CA GLU A 50 22.31 35.40 0.20
C GLU A 50 21.34 35.41 -0.99
N ASP A 51 21.12 36.58 -1.60
CA ASP A 51 20.44 36.69 -2.89
C ASP A 51 21.41 36.29 -4.02
N ARG A 52 21.70 34.99 -4.10
CA ARG A 52 22.66 34.43 -5.04
C ARG A 52 22.26 33.04 -5.50
N GLY A 53 22.07 32.89 -6.80
CA GLY A 53 21.77 31.61 -7.44
C GLY A 53 22.88 30.56 -7.24
N VAL A 54 22.47 29.35 -6.92
CA VAL A 54 23.28 28.13 -6.89
C VAL A 54 22.77 27.21 -8.00
N PRO A 55 23.63 26.76 -8.93
CA PRO A 55 23.19 25.81 -9.94
C PRO A 55 22.83 24.48 -9.30
N ILE A 56 21.70 23.91 -9.72
CA ILE A 56 21.20 22.62 -9.25
C ILE A 56 22.22 21.51 -9.50
N ARG A 57 22.09 20.41 -8.77
CA ARG A 57 22.95 19.22 -8.90
C ARG A 57 22.08 18.01 -9.21
N VAL A 58 22.54 17.16 -10.12
CA VAL A 58 21.94 15.84 -10.39
C VAL A 58 22.97 14.76 -10.09
N LEU A 59 22.58 13.80 -9.25
CA LEU A 59 23.36 12.62 -8.93
C LEU A 59 22.83 11.45 -9.77
N THR A 60 23.71 10.80 -10.52
CA THR A 60 23.33 9.62 -11.31
C THR A 60 23.42 8.37 -10.46
N GLY A 61 22.36 7.57 -10.45
CA GLY A 61 22.30 6.30 -9.74
C GLY A 61 22.91 5.14 -10.53
N ASP A 62 23.60 4.21 -9.86
CA ASP A 62 24.12 3.01 -10.52
C ASP A 62 23.15 1.82 -10.53
N GLY A 63 21.98 1.97 -9.90
CA GLY A 63 20.94 0.94 -9.73
C GLY A 63 21.24 -0.03 -8.58
N THR A 64 22.22 0.27 -7.73
CA THR A 64 22.55 -0.51 -6.52
C THR A 64 22.46 0.35 -5.25
N GLY A 65 21.78 1.50 -5.33
CA GLY A 65 21.73 2.50 -4.27
C GLY A 65 23.01 3.33 -4.12
N LYS A 66 23.87 3.40 -5.14
CA LYS A 66 25.04 4.31 -5.14
C LYS A 66 24.86 5.43 -6.14
N PHE A 67 25.35 6.60 -5.76
CA PHE A 67 25.20 7.84 -6.51
C PHE A 67 26.53 8.53 -6.72
N VAL A 68 26.68 9.21 -7.86
CA VAL A 68 27.81 10.09 -8.18
C VAL A 68 27.30 11.40 -8.77
N ASP A 69 28.04 12.50 -8.61
CA ASP A 69 27.66 13.78 -9.24
C ASP A 69 27.78 13.69 -10.77
N GLY A 70 26.64 13.57 -11.45
CA GLY A 70 26.53 13.46 -12.91
C GLY A 70 26.23 14.80 -13.58
N THR A 71 26.13 15.89 -12.82
CA THR A 71 25.62 17.19 -13.31
C THR A 71 26.33 17.67 -14.58
N SER A 72 27.66 17.61 -14.64
CA SER A 72 28.44 18.10 -15.78
C SER A 72 28.37 17.20 -17.01
N SER A 73 27.99 15.93 -16.84
CA SER A 73 27.75 15.02 -17.95
C SER A 73 26.35 15.16 -18.54
N LEU A 74 25.38 15.56 -17.70
CA LEU A 74 23.99 15.73 -18.08
C LEU A 74 23.66 17.14 -18.57
N PHE A 75 24.28 18.17 -17.98
CA PHE A 75 24.04 19.58 -18.32
C PHE A 75 25.26 20.25 -18.95
N ALA A 76 25.01 20.99 -20.03
CA ALA A 76 25.93 22.03 -20.48
C ALA A 76 25.85 23.29 -19.59
N ASN A 77 24.63 23.66 -19.17
CA ASN A 77 24.37 24.84 -18.33
C ASN A 77 23.17 24.58 -17.40
N PRO A 78 23.39 24.06 -16.17
CA PRO A 78 22.31 23.73 -15.26
C PRO A 78 21.49 24.97 -14.86
N PRO A 79 20.17 24.85 -14.65
CA PRO A 79 19.39 25.91 -14.02
C PRO A 79 19.93 26.28 -12.64
N VAL A 80 19.68 27.52 -12.22
CA VAL A 80 20.06 28.02 -10.91
C VAL A 80 18.82 28.28 -10.07
N THR A 81 18.92 28.04 -8.78
CA THR A 81 17.93 28.47 -7.79
C THR A 81 18.62 29.34 -6.75
N VAL A 82 17.97 30.40 -6.27
CA VAL A 82 18.44 31.20 -5.14
C VAL A 82 18.15 30.43 -3.85
N HIS A 83 16.87 30.18 -3.55
CA HIS A 83 16.41 29.31 -2.46
C HIS A 83 15.24 28.45 -2.96
N GLY A 84 15.53 27.27 -3.50
CA GLY A 84 14.50 26.38 -4.04
C GLY A 84 13.62 25.78 -2.95
N ARG A 85 12.30 26.00 -2.98
CA ARG A 85 11.33 25.55 -1.97
C ARG A 85 10.72 24.18 -2.23
N GLN A 86 10.51 23.84 -3.49
CA GLN A 86 9.87 22.59 -3.90
C GLN A 86 10.35 22.20 -5.30
N ILE A 87 10.48 20.91 -5.55
CA ILE A 87 10.73 20.33 -6.87
C ILE A 87 9.49 19.54 -7.26
N VAL A 88 8.92 19.84 -8.43
CA VAL A 88 7.75 19.13 -8.99
C VAL A 88 8.20 18.39 -10.24
N LEU A 89 7.93 17.08 -10.27
CA LEU A 89 8.25 16.21 -11.39
C LEU A 89 7.00 15.91 -12.20
N ALA A 90 7.11 16.04 -13.52
CA ALA A 90 6.08 15.62 -14.48
C ALA A 90 6.71 15.49 -15.87
N ASP A 91 6.02 14.82 -16.79
CA ASP A 91 6.38 14.81 -18.21
C ASP A 91 5.73 16.01 -18.90
N PHE A 92 6.37 17.18 -18.84
CA PHE A 92 5.79 18.44 -19.31
C PHE A 92 5.76 18.53 -20.84
N ASN A 93 6.52 17.70 -21.56
CA ASN A 93 6.59 17.71 -23.01
C ASN A 93 6.06 16.42 -23.67
N LYS A 94 5.43 15.54 -22.89
CA LYS A 94 4.81 14.27 -23.33
C LYS A 94 5.78 13.32 -24.03
N ASP A 95 7.05 13.33 -23.65
CA ASP A 95 8.08 12.49 -24.26
C ASP A 95 8.35 11.18 -23.51
N GLY A 96 7.58 10.94 -22.43
CA GLY A 96 7.64 9.77 -21.57
C GLY A 96 8.71 9.84 -20.49
N ARG A 97 9.32 11.00 -20.24
CA ARG A 97 10.38 11.18 -19.24
C ARG A 97 9.99 12.23 -18.21
N SER A 98 10.54 12.07 -17.00
CA SER A 98 10.33 13.05 -15.94
C SER A 98 11.19 14.29 -16.18
N ASP A 99 10.52 15.43 -16.29
CA ASP A 99 11.10 16.76 -16.22
C ASP A 99 11.03 17.29 -14.78
N ALA A 100 11.64 18.45 -14.50
CA ALA A 100 11.59 19.05 -13.17
C ALA A 100 11.39 20.57 -13.18
N PHE A 101 10.33 21.02 -12.53
CA PHE A 101 10.06 22.40 -12.18
C PHE A 101 10.51 22.68 -10.75
N PHE A 102 11.07 23.86 -10.50
CA PHE A 102 11.56 24.29 -9.19
C PHE A 102 10.85 25.58 -8.80
N ALA A 103 10.04 25.49 -7.74
CA ALA A 103 9.52 26.66 -7.05
C ALA A 103 10.69 27.31 -6.31
N ASP A 104 11.05 28.54 -6.65
CA ASP A 104 12.16 29.29 -6.06
C ASP A 104 11.64 30.58 -5.46
N HIS A 105 11.82 30.70 -4.16
CA HIS A 105 11.37 31.89 -3.45
C HIS A 105 12.47 32.94 -3.36
N GLY A 106 13.74 32.56 -3.52
CA GLY A 106 14.84 33.49 -3.28
C GLY A 106 14.85 34.04 -1.85
N LEU A 107 15.29 35.28 -1.67
CA LEU A 107 15.41 35.84 -0.33
C LEU A 107 14.08 36.48 0.12
N ASP A 108 13.32 35.79 0.98
CA ASP A 108 12.01 36.21 1.54
C ASP A 108 12.10 37.43 2.48
N ALA A 109 12.56 38.56 1.94
CA ALA A 109 12.67 39.80 2.68
C ALA A 109 12.60 40.99 1.75
N ALA A 110 11.94 42.07 2.17
CA ALA A 110 12.06 43.35 1.48
C ALA A 110 13.52 43.86 1.54
N PRO A 111 14.07 44.45 0.46
CA PRO A 111 13.45 44.79 -0.82
C PRO A 111 13.70 43.76 -1.94
N PHE A 112 14.02 42.51 -1.61
CA PHE A 112 14.30 41.49 -2.63
C PHE A 112 12.99 41.08 -3.34
N PRO A 113 12.96 40.99 -4.67
CA PRO A 113 11.74 40.74 -5.43
C PRO A 113 11.34 39.25 -5.48
N GLY A 114 12.05 38.37 -4.76
CA GLY A 114 11.98 36.93 -4.95
C GLY A 114 12.90 36.43 -6.05
N ALA A 115 12.69 35.20 -6.52
CA ALA A 115 13.50 34.57 -7.56
C ALA A 115 12.62 34.04 -8.70
N ARG A 116 13.24 33.82 -9.87
CA ARG A 116 12.55 33.18 -10.98
C ARG A 116 12.59 31.67 -10.79
N ASN A 117 11.42 31.05 -10.89
CA ASN A 117 11.29 29.60 -10.94
C ASN A 117 12.18 28.98 -12.03
N ALA A 118 12.64 27.74 -11.79
CA ALA A 118 13.50 27.03 -12.72
C ALA A 118 12.81 25.83 -13.36
N LEU A 119 13.29 25.43 -14.54
CA LEU A 119 12.81 24.25 -15.27
C LEU A 119 13.98 23.61 -16.01
N PHE A 120 14.05 22.27 -15.97
CA PHE A 120 14.75 21.52 -17.00
C PHE A 120 13.81 20.49 -17.64
N LEU A 121 14.12 20.16 -18.89
CA LEU A 121 13.49 19.04 -19.60
C LEU A 121 14.51 17.90 -19.75
N SER A 122 14.08 16.67 -19.46
CA SER A 122 14.85 15.46 -19.73
C SER A 122 14.84 15.15 -21.22
N GLN A 123 15.97 14.74 -21.75
CA GLN A 123 16.11 14.20 -23.11
C GLN A 123 16.64 12.76 -23.06
N GLY A 124 16.49 12.09 -21.91
CA GLY A 124 17.03 10.76 -21.63
C GLY A 124 18.53 10.72 -21.85
N ALA A 125 19.00 9.76 -22.65
CA ALA A 125 20.42 9.54 -22.89
C ALA A 125 21.12 10.73 -23.58
N LEU A 126 20.38 11.70 -24.12
CA LEU A 126 20.92 12.94 -24.68
C LEU A 126 21.24 14.00 -23.61
N GLY A 127 20.88 13.76 -22.35
CA GLY A 127 21.13 14.64 -21.21
C GLY A 127 19.93 15.50 -20.82
N LEU A 128 20.20 16.61 -20.15
CA LEU A 128 19.21 17.52 -19.58
C LEU A 128 19.34 18.92 -20.18
N THR A 129 18.20 19.51 -20.54
CA THR A 129 18.12 20.84 -21.14
C THR A 129 17.61 21.84 -20.12
N ASN A 130 18.37 22.90 -19.84
CA ASN A 130 17.87 24.04 -19.09
C ASN A 130 16.80 24.77 -19.90
N ALA A 131 15.56 24.72 -19.41
CA ALA A 131 14.37 25.20 -20.08
C ALA A 131 13.70 26.37 -19.33
N VAL A 132 14.45 27.10 -18.49
CA VAL A 132 13.96 28.29 -17.77
C VAL A 132 13.31 29.30 -18.73
N ALA A 133 13.79 29.40 -19.98
CA ALA A 133 13.24 30.29 -20.99
C ALA A 133 11.80 29.94 -21.43
N ALA A 134 11.32 28.72 -21.15
CA ALA A 134 9.96 28.28 -21.42
C ALA A 134 8.95 28.72 -20.34
N LEU A 135 9.43 29.22 -19.20
CA LEU A 135 8.61 29.81 -18.15
C LEU A 135 8.46 31.32 -18.36
N PRO A 136 7.40 31.96 -17.83
CA PRO A 136 7.35 33.41 -17.69
C PRO A 136 8.57 33.97 -16.93
N SER A 137 8.98 35.19 -17.28
CA SER A 137 10.09 35.88 -16.61
C SER A 137 9.60 36.66 -15.40
N ILE A 138 9.17 35.94 -14.37
CA ILE A 138 8.61 36.45 -13.12
C ILE A 138 9.62 36.19 -12.00
N ALA A 139 9.84 37.16 -11.12
CA ALA A 139 10.52 36.94 -9.85
C ALA A 139 9.46 37.02 -8.74
N ASP A 140 9.38 36.00 -7.89
CA ASP A 140 8.39 35.93 -6.82
C ASP A 140 8.86 35.05 -5.65
N PHE A 141 8.05 35.05 -4.59
CA PHE A 141 8.23 34.18 -3.42
C PHE A 141 7.46 32.87 -3.63
N SER A 142 7.87 32.06 -4.62
CA SER A 142 7.25 30.77 -4.91
C SER A 142 7.50 29.76 -3.80
N HIS A 143 6.51 29.56 -2.93
CA HIS A 143 6.60 28.67 -1.77
C HIS A 143 6.03 27.28 -1.99
N SER A 144 5.23 27.09 -3.04
CA SER A 144 4.74 25.78 -3.42
C SER A 144 4.42 25.69 -4.90
N ALA A 145 4.36 24.48 -5.42
CA ALA A 145 3.81 24.19 -6.72
C ALA A 145 3.11 22.83 -6.73
N ALA A 146 2.12 22.69 -7.61
CA ALA A 146 1.43 21.44 -7.89
C ALA A 146 1.30 21.28 -9.41
N ALA A 147 1.48 20.07 -9.93
CA ALA A 147 1.37 19.78 -11.36
C ALA A 147 0.24 18.80 -11.63
N ALA A 148 -0.64 19.15 -12.57
CA ALA A 148 -1.65 18.26 -13.13
C ALA A 148 -2.26 18.87 -14.40
N ASP A 149 -3.00 18.08 -15.17
CA ASP A 149 -3.87 18.61 -16.23
C ASP A 149 -5.09 19.27 -15.57
N VAL A 150 -5.09 20.61 -15.49
CA VAL A 150 -6.16 21.33 -14.77
C VAL A 150 -7.28 21.80 -15.69
N ASP A 151 -7.06 21.86 -17.00
CA ASP A 151 -8.06 22.33 -17.96
C ASP A 151 -8.60 21.25 -18.93
N GLY A 152 -8.17 20.00 -18.74
CA GLY A 152 -8.69 18.82 -19.41
C GLY A 152 -8.22 18.68 -20.86
N ASP A 153 -7.15 19.38 -21.26
CA ASP A 153 -6.58 19.29 -22.61
C ASP A 153 -5.54 18.15 -22.75
N GLY A 154 -5.21 17.50 -21.63
CA GLY A 154 -4.29 16.39 -21.53
C GLY A 154 -2.85 16.79 -21.29
N ASP A 155 -2.49 18.08 -21.26
CA ASP A 155 -1.16 18.59 -20.96
C ASP A 155 -1.01 18.83 -19.44
N ILE A 156 0.18 18.53 -18.88
CA ILE A 156 0.39 18.78 -17.44
C ILE A 156 0.72 20.26 -17.22
N ASP A 157 -0.15 20.95 -16.50
CA ASP A 157 -0.02 22.35 -16.07
C ASP A 157 0.65 22.48 -14.71
N LEU A 158 0.84 23.72 -14.26
CA LEU A 158 1.35 24.03 -12.93
C LEU A 158 0.47 25.06 -12.22
N PHE A 159 0.13 24.80 -10.97
CA PHE A 159 -0.21 25.85 -10.01
C PHE A 159 1.06 26.28 -9.26
N VAL A 160 1.24 27.58 -9.05
CA VAL A 160 2.34 28.15 -8.26
C VAL A 160 1.75 28.97 -7.11
N GLY A 161 2.06 28.56 -5.89
CA GLY A 161 1.63 29.20 -4.65
C GLY A 161 2.70 30.15 -4.12
N ASN A 162 2.31 31.42 -3.90
CA ASN A 162 3.22 32.49 -3.52
C ASN A 162 2.93 33.06 -2.12
N GLN A 163 3.96 33.66 -1.51
CA GLN A 163 3.82 34.54 -0.35
C GLN A 163 3.66 36.01 -0.76
N GLY A 164 2.78 36.74 -0.05
CA GLY A 164 2.30 38.07 -0.47
C GLY A 164 3.18 39.26 -0.25
N ASP A 165 4.35 39.04 0.33
CA ASP A 165 5.31 40.11 0.51
C ASP A 165 6.14 40.33 -0.78
N GLY A 166 5.92 39.50 -1.81
CA GLY A 166 6.58 39.54 -3.12
C GLY A 166 5.80 40.30 -4.19
N GLU A 167 6.32 40.29 -5.42
CA GLU A 167 5.71 41.03 -6.54
C GLU A 167 4.48 40.32 -7.15
N GLU A 168 4.22 39.05 -6.83
CA GLU A 168 3.15 38.25 -7.45
C GLU A 168 2.34 37.40 -6.47
N TYR A 169 1.03 37.33 -6.73
CA TYR A 169 0.09 36.42 -6.08
C TYR A 169 0.15 35.01 -6.69
N PRO A 170 -0.48 33.99 -6.08
CA PRO A 170 -0.57 32.67 -6.70
C PRO A 170 -1.16 32.72 -8.12
N TYR A 171 -0.68 31.84 -9.01
CA TYR A 171 -1.10 31.78 -10.41
C TYR A 171 -1.04 30.37 -10.97
N ILE A 172 -1.61 30.21 -12.17
CA ILE A 172 -1.53 28.98 -12.96
C ILE A 172 -0.61 29.23 -14.16
N LEU A 173 0.17 28.23 -14.53
CA LEU A 173 0.93 28.17 -15.77
C LEU A 173 0.33 27.05 -16.63
N LEU A 174 -0.40 27.43 -17.67
CA LEU A 174 -0.94 26.49 -18.65
C LEU A 174 0.17 26.04 -19.59
N ASN A 175 0.31 24.74 -19.77
CA ASN A 175 1.25 24.13 -20.68
C ASN A 175 0.64 24.03 -22.08
N ASN A 176 1.48 23.77 -23.08
CA ASN A 176 1.07 23.59 -24.48
C ASN A 176 1.43 22.20 -25.02
N GLY A 177 1.77 21.28 -24.12
CA GLY A 177 2.18 19.91 -24.42
C GLY A 177 3.60 19.74 -24.92
N ALA A 178 4.35 20.83 -25.10
CA ALA A 178 5.75 20.84 -25.48
C ALA A 178 6.65 21.42 -24.38
N GLY A 179 6.14 21.55 -23.15
CA GLY A 179 6.82 22.16 -22.01
C GLY A 179 6.91 23.69 -22.09
N GLY A 180 6.04 24.34 -22.87
CA GLY A 180 5.95 25.79 -22.98
C GLY A 180 4.79 26.35 -22.18
N PHE A 181 5.09 27.25 -21.22
CA PHE A 181 4.12 27.68 -20.23
C PHE A 181 3.61 29.11 -20.43
N THR A 182 2.30 29.29 -20.33
CA THR A 182 1.61 30.58 -20.38
C THR A 182 0.93 30.89 -19.06
N LEU A 183 1.14 32.11 -18.57
CA LEU A 183 0.58 32.56 -17.30
C LEU A 183 -0.95 32.81 -17.39
N GLN A 184 -1.69 32.21 -16.46
CA GLN A 184 -3.13 32.38 -16.26
C GLN A 184 -3.44 32.83 -14.82
N ARG A 185 -4.22 33.92 -14.69
CA ARG A 185 -4.69 34.45 -13.40
C ARG A 185 -6.21 34.41 -13.21
N SER A 186 -6.97 34.40 -14.31
CA SER A 186 -8.43 34.53 -14.27
C SER A 186 -9.15 33.32 -13.66
N GLY A 187 -8.49 32.15 -13.65
CA GLY A 187 -9.03 30.93 -13.05
C GLY A 187 -8.95 30.89 -11.53
N LEU A 188 -8.38 31.89 -10.86
CA LEU A 188 -8.22 31.90 -9.41
C LEU A 188 -9.10 32.96 -8.73
N PRO A 189 -9.58 32.71 -7.49
CA PRO A 189 -10.36 33.68 -6.75
C PRO A 189 -9.56 34.96 -6.47
N THR A 190 -10.16 36.13 -6.71
CA THR A 190 -9.51 37.42 -6.44
C THR A 190 -9.20 37.65 -4.95
N THR A 191 -9.79 36.86 -4.05
CA THR A 191 -9.47 36.87 -2.61
C THR A 191 -8.06 36.38 -2.31
N LEU A 192 -7.41 35.68 -3.25
CA LEU A 192 -5.97 35.37 -3.19
C LEU A 192 -5.11 36.61 -3.46
N HIS A 193 -5.67 37.66 -4.08
CA HIS A 193 -4.96 38.90 -4.42
C HIS A 193 -5.10 40.00 -3.34
N SER A 194 -5.59 39.66 -2.15
CA SER A 194 -5.85 40.62 -1.07
C SER A 194 -5.67 39.99 0.30
N GLY A 195 -5.19 40.76 1.28
CA GLY A 195 -4.82 40.27 2.62
C GLY A 195 -3.42 39.62 2.64
N ASP A 196 -3.07 38.96 3.75
CA ASP A 196 -1.90 38.06 3.81
C ASP A 196 -2.20 36.84 2.91
N PRO A 197 -1.53 36.68 1.77
CA PRO A 197 -1.87 35.70 0.77
C PRO A 197 -0.92 34.50 0.80
N GLY A 198 -0.14 34.32 1.87
CA GLY A 198 0.84 33.24 1.97
C GLY A 198 0.23 31.86 1.74
N ILE A 199 0.42 31.31 0.53
CA ILE A 199 0.17 29.90 0.24
C ILE A 199 1.51 29.18 0.32
N THR A 200 1.68 28.39 1.37
CA THR A 200 2.94 27.71 1.68
C THR A 200 2.98 26.25 1.24
N THR A 201 1.82 25.69 0.88
CA THR A 201 1.70 24.37 0.27
C THR A 201 0.43 24.32 -0.59
N SER A 202 0.47 23.52 -1.64
CA SER A 202 -0.65 23.29 -2.55
C SER A 202 -0.63 21.84 -3.02
N THR A 203 -1.81 21.26 -3.25
CA THR A 203 -1.98 19.89 -3.77
C THR A 203 -3.16 19.88 -4.72
N LEU A 204 -3.01 19.23 -5.88
CA LEU A 204 -4.08 18.97 -6.85
C LEU A 204 -4.55 17.52 -6.71
N PHE A 205 -5.86 17.30 -6.56
CA PHE A 205 -6.45 15.96 -6.44
C PHE A 205 -7.97 16.00 -6.65
N ASP A 206 -8.57 14.89 -7.11
CA ASP A 206 -10.03 14.76 -7.26
C ASP A 206 -10.67 14.56 -5.87
N ALA A 207 -11.23 15.62 -5.29
CA ALA A 207 -11.72 15.59 -3.91
C ALA A 207 -13.16 15.08 -3.81
N ASP A 208 -14.00 15.27 -4.82
CA ASP A 208 -15.41 14.87 -4.81
C ASP A 208 -15.79 13.81 -5.85
N ARG A 209 -14.78 13.23 -6.52
CA ARG A 209 -14.89 12.12 -7.48
C ARG A 209 -15.69 12.49 -8.73
N ASP A 210 -15.65 13.74 -9.15
CA ASP A 210 -16.29 14.22 -10.38
C ASP A 210 -15.39 14.06 -11.62
N GLY A 211 -14.11 13.76 -11.41
CA GLY A 211 -13.09 13.52 -12.44
C GLY A 211 -12.22 14.73 -12.76
N ASP A 212 -12.51 15.90 -12.18
CA ASP A 212 -11.68 17.10 -12.29
C ASP A 212 -10.77 17.23 -11.05
N LEU A 213 -9.54 17.71 -11.24
CA LEU A 213 -8.58 17.82 -10.12
C LEU A 213 -8.77 19.15 -9.38
N ASP A 214 -9.21 19.07 -8.14
CA ASP A 214 -9.42 20.20 -7.22
C ASP A 214 -8.11 20.67 -6.57
N LEU A 215 -8.10 21.92 -6.11
CA LEU A 215 -6.90 22.56 -5.57
C LEU A 215 -7.01 22.81 -4.06
N PHE A 216 -6.23 22.09 -3.26
CA PHE A 216 -6.00 22.45 -1.86
C PHE A 216 -4.96 23.57 -1.74
N LEU A 217 -5.26 24.55 -0.89
CA LEU A 217 -4.38 25.67 -0.54
C LEU A 217 -4.14 25.70 0.97
N GLY A 218 -2.90 25.44 1.37
CA GLY A 218 -2.42 25.55 2.74
C GLY A 218 -1.88 26.96 3.04
N PRO A 219 -2.46 27.66 4.04
CA PRO A 219 -2.07 29.03 4.35
C PRO A 219 -0.83 29.09 5.25
N TRP A 220 -0.15 30.23 5.19
CA TRP A 220 0.90 30.63 6.13
C TRP A 220 0.39 30.70 7.57
N ASP A 221 -0.85 31.15 7.78
CA ASP A 221 -1.49 31.20 9.09
C ASP A 221 -3.01 31.06 8.97
N PRO A 222 -3.63 30.04 9.60
CA PRO A 222 -5.07 29.84 9.57
C PRO A 222 -5.88 30.98 10.18
N ARG A 223 -5.24 31.86 10.97
CA ARG A 223 -5.89 33.08 11.52
C ARG A 223 -6.04 34.19 10.49
N SER A 224 -5.11 34.27 9.53
CA SER A 224 -5.14 35.26 8.46
C SER A 224 -5.96 34.77 7.26
N ARG A 225 -5.86 33.47 6.96
CA ARG A 225 -6.52 32.84 5.80
C ARG A 225 -6.85 31.40 6.13
N ALA A 226 -8.08 30.97 5.86
CA ALA A 226 -8.44 29.57 6.05
C ALA A 226 -7.75 28.65 5.02
N ALA A 227 -7.43 27.43 5.43
CA ALA A 227 -7.08 26.37 4.49
C ALA A 227 -8.34 25.93 3.74
N VAL A 228 -8.26 25.79 2.42
CA VAL A 228 -9.43 25.54 1.56
C VAL A 228 -9.10 24.54 0.47
N VAL A 229 -10.13 23.81 0.04
CA VAL A 229 -10.15 23.11 -1.25
C VAL A 229 -11.02 23.92 -2.19
N LEU A 230 -10.48 24.28 -3.35
CA LEU A 230 -11.17 24.98 -4.42
C LEU A 230 -11.60 23.97 -5.48
N GLU A 231 -12.87 24.01 -5.87
CA GLU A 231 -13.42 23.15 -6.93
C GLU A 231 -12.85 23.57 -8.28
N ASN A 232 -12.40 22.62 -9.09
CA ASN A 232 -12.10 22.83 -10.50
C ASN A 232 -13.34 22.55 -11.37
N ASP A 233 -13.65 23.42 -12.33
CA ASP A 233 -14.77 23.22 -13.27
C ASP A 233 -14.41 22.41 -14.53
N GLY A 234 -13.28 21.68 -14.47
CA GLY A 234 -12.69 20.93 -15.58
C GLY A 234 -12.09 21.81 -16.68
N ARG A 235 -11.90 23.12 -16.44
CA ARG A 235 -11.29 24.07 -17.39
C ARG A 235 -10.28 24.99 -16.70
N GLY A 236 -9.71 24.57 -15.58
CA GLY A 236 -8.75 25.33 -14.80
C GLY A 236 -9.35 26.56 -14.10
N ASN A 237 -10.66 26.56 -13.81
CA ASN A 237 -11.31 27.62 -13.03
C ASN A 237 -11.65 27.14 -11.62
N PHE A 238 -10.89 27.65 -10.65
CA PHE A 238 -10.97 27.35 -9.22
C PHE A 238 -11.78 28.40 -8.44
N LEU A 239 -12.88 28.90 -9.01
CA LEU A 239 -13.58 30.08 -8.50
C LEU A 239 -14.53 29.79 -7.32
N ARG A 240 -14.82 28.51 -7.05
CA ARG A 240 -15.69 28.07 -5.95
C ARG A 240 -14.88 27.36 -4.87
N THR A 241 -15.11 27.71 -3.61
CA THR A 241 -14.62 26.89 -2.49
C THR A 241 -15.50 25.65 -2.37
N LEU A 242 -14.89 24.48 -2.53
CA LEU A 242 -15.54 23.18 -2.28
C LEU A 242 -15.71 22.97 -0.78
N THR A 243 -14.63 23.12 -0.03
CA THR A 243 -14.63 22.96 1.43
C THR A 243 -13.57 23.81 2.12
N THR A 244 -13.74 24.02 3.42
CA THR A 244 -12.76 24.68 4.27
C THR A 244 -12.21 23.67 5.26
N ILE A 245 -10.89 23.56 5.34
CA ILE A 245 -10.20 22.61 6.22
C ILE A 245 -9.92 23.28 7.56
N PRO A 246 -10.46 22.78 8.69
CA PRO A 246 -10.27 23.40 9.98
C PRO A 246 -8.87 23.11 10.52
N VAL A 247 -7.98 24.11 10.48
CA VAL A 247 -6.63 24.02 11.06
C VAL A 247 -6.59 24.78 12.38
N PRO A 248 -6.29 24.12 13.51
CA PRO A 248 -6.10 24.80 14.78
C PRO A 248 -4.95 25.79 14.73
N ALA A 249 -5.13 26.92 15.39
CA ALA A 249 -4.10 27.94 15.52
C ALA A 249 -3.50 27.86 16.93
N HIS A 250 -2.23 27.48 17.02
CA HIS A 250 -1.45 27.55 18.26
C HIS A 250 -0.41 28.67 18.19
N GLY A 251 0.12 29.08 19.35
CA GLY A 251 1.17 30.09 19.45
C GLY A 251 0.79 31.45 18.84
N THR A 252 1.80 32.11 18.26
CA THR A 252 1.68 33.34 17.47
C THR A 252 1.73 33.07 15.96
N SER A 253 2.27 31.92 15.55
CA SER A 253 2.39 31.26 14.24
C SER A 253 1.73 29.88 14.14
N GLU A 254 0.95 29.55 13.10
CA GLU A 254 0.73 28.14 12.75
C GLU A 254 0.75 27.98 11.23
N ASN A 255 1.85 27.48 10.68
CA ASN A 255 2.07 27.47 9.24
C ASN A 255 1.79 26.08 8.68
N VAL A 256 0.97 25.98 7.63
CA VAL A 256 0.77 24.73 6.89
C VAL A 256 1.88 24.60 5.85
N ILE A 257 2.89 23.77 6.13
CA ILE A 257 4.14 23.77 5.34
C ILE A 257 4.28 22.59 4.38
N ASP A 258 3.39 21.62 4.47
CA ASP A 258 3.35 20.44 3.61
C ASP A 258 1.92 19.88 3.56
N SER A 259 1.53 19.33 2.41
CA SER A 259 0.23 18.71 2.21
C SER A 259 0.31 17.59 1.19
N HIS A 260 -0.50 16.54 1.40
CA HIS A 260 -0.57 15.35 0.54
C HIS A 260 -2.00 14.88 0.41
N ALA A 261 -2.39 14.46 -0.79
CA ALA A 261 -3.63 13.75 -1.05
C ALA A 261 -3.33 12.26 -1.21
N VAL A 262 -3.87 11.41 -0.34
CA VAL A 262 -3.54 9.99 -0.26
C VAL A 262 -4.72 9.21 0.32
N ASP A 263 -5.08 8.07 -0.26
CA ASP A 263 -6.06 7.15 0.32
C ASP A 263 -5.42 6.39 1.49
N ILE A 264 -5.50 6.93 2.71
CA ILE A 264 -4.83 6.33 3.87
C ILE A 264 -5.63 5.17 4.45
N ASN A 265 -6.92 5.06 4.13
CA ASN A 265 -7.84 4.12 4.76
C ASN A 265 -8.32 2.98 3.83
N GLY A 266 -7.97 3.04 2.55
CA GLY A 266 -8.25 2.03 1.54
C GLY A 266 -9.68 2.05 0.98
N ASP A 267 -10.44 3.13 1.15
CA ASP A 267 -11.81 3.27 0.64
C ASP A 267 -11.92 3.84 -0.79
N GLY A 268 -10.76 4.16 -1.38
CA GLY A 268 -10.61 4.71 -2.72
C GLY A 268 -10.84 6.21 -2.82
N ALA A 269 -11.10 6.94 -1.72
CA ALA A 269 -11.17 8.39 -1.71
C ALA A 269 -9.81 8.92 -1.28
N LEU A 270 -9.33 9.96 -1.97
CA LEU A 270 -8.12 10.62 -1.51
C LEU A 270 -8.45 11.44 -0.25
N ASP A 271 -7.77 11.08 0.84
CA ASP A 271 -7.78 11.83 2.10
C ASP A 271 -6.74 12.94 2.06
N LEU A 272 -6.89 13.94 2.92
CA LEU A 272 -5.95 15.06 2.99
C LEU A 272 -5.11 14.96 4.26
N VAL A 273 -3.79 14.94 4.08
CA VAL A 273 -2.82 15.07 5.16
C VAL A 273 -2.17 16.44 5.09
N ILE A 274 -2.11 17.14 6.21
CA ILE A 274 -1.35 18.39 6.32
C ILE A 274 -0.33 18.30 7.46
N ASN A 275 0.81 18.97 7.28
CA ASN A 275 1.81 19.14 8.33
C ASN A 275 1.96 20.63 8.66
N THR A 276 1.95 20.94 9.97
CA THR A 276 2.08 22.30 10.46
C THR A 276 3.34 22.50 11.32
N VAL A 277 3.79 23.74 11.40
CA VAL A 277 4.80 24.20 12.37
C VAL A 277 4.29 25.42 13.13
N VAL A 278 4.65 25.51 14.41
CA VAL A 278 4.24 26.61 15.29
C VAL A 278 5.41 27.59 15.44
N ASP A 279 5.13 28.89 15.39
CA ASP A 279 6.14 29.95 15.60
C ASP A 279 7.46 29.68 14.83
N PHE A 280 7.34 29.24 13.56
CA PHE A 280 8.40 28.84 12.61
C PHE A 280 9.22 27.60 12.98
N PHE A 281 9.73 27.52 14.20
CA PHE A 281 10.72 26.53 14.63
C PHE A 281 10.24 25.65 15.80
N SER A 282 8.95 25.71 16.11
CA SER A 282 8.34 24.87 17.15
C SER A 282 7.49 23.75 16.54
N VAL A 283 7.30 22.71 17.34
CA VAL A 283 6.51 21.53 16.98
C VAL A 283 5.07 21.95 16.66
N GLY A 284 4.63 21.72 15.43
CA GLY A 284 3.22 21.78 15.05
C GLY A 284 2.57 20.42 15.04
N SER A 285 1.78 20.11 14.02
CA SER A 285 0.97 18.89 13.95
C SER A 285 0.88 18.31 12.54
N ILE A 286 1.03 16.99 12.44
CA ILE A 286 0.55 16.22 11.29
C ILE A 286 -0.93 15.92 11.56
N ARG A 287 -1.80 16.18 10.59
CA ARG A 287 -3.25 16.00 10.72
C ARG A 287 -3.82 15.23 9.54
N PHE A 288 -4.73 14.32 9.85
CA PHE A 288 -5.42 13.48 8.87
C PHE A 288 -6.89 13.89 8.79
N TYR A 289 -7.27 14.35 7.60
CA TYR A 289 -8.62 14.73 7.25
C TYR A 289 -9.18 13.70 6.28
N ILE A 290 -10.14 12.90 6.75
CA ILE A 290 -10.72 11.79 6.00
C ILE A 290 -11.87 12.30 5.13
N ASN A 291 -11.80 12.00 3.84
CA ASN A 291 -12.76 12.36 2.84
C ASN A 291 -13.86 11.30 2.74
N ASP A 292 -15.14 11.71 2.74
CA ASP A 292 -16.25 10.78 2.51
C ASP A 292 -16.52 10.49 1.02
N GLY A 293 -15.62 10.96 0.15
CA GLY A 293 -15.71 10.84 -1.31
C GLY A 293 -16.55 11.91 -1.98
N THR A 294 -17.00 12.93 -1.23
CA THR A 294 -17.79 14.06 -1.75
C THR A 294 -17.12 15.42 -1.51
N GLY A 295 -15.82 15.43 -1.24
CA GLY A 295 -15.06 16.64 -0.89
C GLY A 295 -15.33 17.12 0.54
N LYS A 296 -15.97 16.29 1.38
CA LYS A 296 -16.24 16.60 2.78
C LYS A 296 -15.29 15.84 3.69
N PHE A 297 -14.55 16.62 4.47
CA PHE A 297 -13.43 16.13 5.26
C PHE A 297 -13.74 16.13 6.77
N THR A 298 -13.31 15.07 7.46
CA THR A 298 -13.41 14.92 8.92
C THR A 298 -12.01 14.76 9.53
N ASP A 299 -11.65 15.59 10.52
CA ASP A 299 -10.39 15.41 11.27
C ASP A 299 -10.47 14.14 12.12
N GLU A 300 -9.75 13.09 11.70
CA GLU A 300 -9.63 11.82 12.41
C GLU A 300 -8.21 11.59 12.96
N THR A 301 -7.43 12.67 13.10
CA THR A 301 -6.03 12.60 13.53
C THR A 301 -5.87 11.81 14.83
N ALA A 302 -6.73 12.06 15.82
CA ALA A 302 -6.62 11.47 17.16
C ALA A 302 -6.92 9.96 17.21
N SER A 303 -7.71 9.42 16.27
CA SER A 303 -8.00 7.98 16.19
C SER A 303 -6.98 7.22 15.35
N ARG A 304 -6.30 7.92 14.44
CA ARG A 304 -5.44 7.34 13.40
C ARG A 304 -3.95 7.44 13.71
N LEU A 305 -3.52 8.51 14.36
CA LEU A 305 -2.14 8.70 14.81
C LEU A 305 -2.00 8.41 16.31
N PRO A 306 -0.88 7.83 16.76
CA PRO A 306 -0.61 7.69 18.19
C PRO A 306 -0.57 9.09 18.82
N SER A 307 -1.13 9.22 20.03
CA SER A 307 -1.25 10.51 20.72
C SER A 307 0.13 11.18 20.90
N ARG A 308 0.42 12.19 20.07
CA ARG A 308 1.62 13.04 20.07
C ARG A 308 2.92 12.27 20.36
N SER A 309 3.54 11.70 19.32
CA SER A 309 5.00 11.56 19.32
C SER A 309 5.60 12.96 19.26
N ALA A 310 5.77 13.58 20.44
CA ALA A 310 6.31 14.92 20.67
C ALA A 310 7.82 15.01 20.38
N GLU A 311 8.27 14.39 19.30
CA GLU A 311 9.65 14.49 18.84
C GLU A 311 9.68 15.43 17.64
N GLY A 312 9.92 16.71 17.96
CA GLY A 312 10.60 17.65 17.09
C GLY A 312 9.80 18.36 16.00
N TRP A 313 10.54 19.19 15.28
CA TRP A 313 10.07 20.10 14.23
C TRP A 313 10.01 19.32 12.90
N ASN A 314 8.86 18.73 12.57
CA ASN A 314 8.69 17.98 11.32
C ASN A 314 8.54 18.94 10.14
N THR A 315 9.32 18.76 9.08
CA THR A 315 9.32 19.66 7.91
C THR A 315 8.70 19.06 6.65
N ARG A 316 8.72 17.73 6.53
CA ARG A 316 8.18 16.98 5.38
C ARG A 316 7.58 15.67 5.84
N VAL A 317 6.53 15.25 5.15
CA VAL A 317 5.94 13.92 5.25
C VAL A 317 5.94 13.26 3.87
N GLN A 318 6.15 11.95 3.80
CA GLN A 318 5.99 11.18 2.58
C GLN A 318 5.17 9.92 2.84
N PHE A 319 4.51 9.46 1.79
CA PHE A 319 3.62 8.31 1.82
C PHE A 319 4.09 7.27 0.81
N ALA A 320 4.36 6.06 1.29
CA ALA A 320 4.87 4.95 0.49
C ALA A 320 4.63 3.62 1.22
N ASP A 321 4.59 2.50 0.51
CA ASP A 321 4.60 1.17 1.13
C ASP A 321 6.02 0.83 1.61
N ILE A 322 6.35 1.19 2.86
CA ILE A 322 7.72 1.13 3.39
C ILE A 322 8.08 -0.30 3.80
N ASN A 323 7.09 -1.09 4.26
CA ASN A 323 7.30 -2.46 4.71
C ASN A 323 6.98 -3.54 3.64
N GLY A 324 6.42 -3.15 2.49
CA GLY A 324 6.08 -4.05 1.38
C GLY A 324 4.81 -4.86 1.60
N ASP A 325 3.88 -4.40 2.45
CA ASP A 325 2.62 -5.10 2.75
C ASP A 325 1.43 -4.68 1.88
N GLY A 326 1.67 -3.77 0.93
CA GLY A 326 0.69 -3.26 -0.02
C GLY A 326 -0.15 -2.09 0.52
N LYS A 327 0.18 -1.55 1.69
CA LYS A 327 -0.52 -0.41 2.30
C LYS A 327 0.38 0.80 2.37
N VAL A 328 -0.24 1.98 2.35
CA VAL A 328 0.52 3.23 2.41
C VAL A 328 0.96 3.52 3.84
N ASP A 329 2.27 3.50 4.08
CA ASP A 329 2.92 3.92 5.32
C ASP A 329 3.32 5.40 5.25
N MET A 330 3.82 5.95 6.36
CA MET A 330 4.22 7.35 6.46
C MET A 330 5.67 7.49 6.93
N LEU A 331 6.43 8.34 6.25
CA LEU A 331 7.81 8.71 6.56
C LEU A 331 7.88 10.20 6.93
N VAL A 332 8.50 10.52 8.06
CA VAL A 332 8.54 11.88 8.61
C VAL A 332 9.97 12.39 8.70
N SER A 333 10.23 13.59 8.16
CA SER A 333 11.55 14.22 8.16
C SER A 333 11.76 15.18 9.34
N ASN A 334 13.02 15.38 9.72
CA ASN A 334 13.54 16.43 10.61
C ASN A 334 13.20 16.33 12.11
N GLY A 335 12.01 15.89 12.51
CA GLY A 335 11.59 15.94 13.92
C GLY A 335 12.06 14.79 14.81
N THR A 336 12.30 13.60 14.25
CA THR A 336 12.48 12.37 15.05
C THR A 336 13.58 11.46 14.49
N SER A 337 14.18 10.65 15.37
CA SER A 337 15.03 9.51 14.99
C SER A 337 14.24 8.24 14.69
N ARG A 338 12.91 8.29 14.80
CA ARG A 338 11.95 7.21 14.50
C ARG A 338 11.00 7.65 13.39
N PRO A 339 11.49 7.85 12.15
CA PRO A 339 10.75 8.55 11.10
C PRO A 339 9.65 7.70 10.46
N VAL A 340 9.60 6.39 10.71
CA VAL A 340 8.66 5.47 10.04
C VAL A 340 7.41 5.22 10.91
N PHE A 341 6.25 5.31 10.28
CA PHE A 341 4.95 4.97 10.85
C PHE A 341 4.25 3.97 9.91
N LEU A 342 3.97 2.77 10.41
CA LEU A 342 3.33 1.71 9.62
C LEU A 342 1.81 1.79 9.73
N ASN A 343 1.12 1.65 8.60
CA ASN A 343 -0.34 1.68 8.51
C ASN A 343 -0.92 0.27 8.57
N ASP A 344 -1.99 0.06 9.36
CA ASP A 344 -2.70 -1.21 9.39
C ASP A 344 -3.60 -1.46 8.16
N GLY A 345 -3.76 -0.44 7.30
CA GLY A 345 -4.54 -0.47 6.06
C GLY A 345 -5.95 0.05 6.24
N ALA A 346 -6.39 0.24 7.48
CA ALA A 346 -7.59 1.00 7.81
C ALA A 346 -7.26 2.46 8.16
N GLY A 347 -6.01 2.88 7.93
CA GLY A 347 -5.49 4.22 8.20
C GLY A 347 -5.16 4.47 9.66
N LYS A 348 -4.87 3.42 10.44
CA LYS A 348 -4.31 3.56 11.79
C LYS A 348 -2.82 3.27 11.76
N PHE A 349 -2.04 4.27 12.16
CA PHE A 349 -0.59 4.26 12.07
C PHE A 349 0.06 3.94 13.41
N ILE A 350 1.16 3.19 13.36
CA ILE A 350 1.98 2.84 14.52
C ILE A 350 3.41 3.27 14.24
N GLN A 351 3.98 4.10 15.11
CA GLN A 351 5.38 4.51 15.00
C GLN A 351 6.29 3.31 15.29
N THR A 352 7.22 3.01 14.37
CA THR A 352 8.16 1.89 14.51
C THR A 352 9.10 2.09 15.70
N ALA A 353 9.69 1.01 16.22
CA ALA A 353 10.70 1.10 17.27
C ALA A 353 11.96 1.85 16.80
N GLU A 354 12.74 2.35 17.76
CA GLU A 354 14.08 2.88 17.48
C GLU A 354 14.96 1.81 16.81
N GLY A 355 15.72 2.20 15.78
CA GLY A 355 16.57 1.29 15.02
C GLY A 355 15.89 0.57 13.86
N TYR A 356 14.56 0.75 13.65
CA TYR A 356 13.89 0.27 12.43
C TYR A 356 14.56 0.83 11.17
N LEU A 357 14.83 2.15 11.19
CA LEU A 357 15.71 2.84 10.25
C LEU A 357 17.06 3.12 10.95
N PRO A 358 18.08 2.24 10.82
CA PRO A 358 19.28 2.30 11.65
C PRO A 358 20.10 3.57 11.44
N GLY A 359 20.44 4.26 12.54
CA GLY A 359 21.24 5.48 12.50
C GLY A 359 20.52 6.72 11.99
N ALA A 360 19.20 6.65 11.77
CA ALA A 360 18.35 7.81 11.43
C ALA A 360 18.60 8.98 12.40
N GLY A 361 18.95 10.13 11.85
CA GLY A 361 19.24 11.35 12.60
C GLY A 361 18.00 12.22 12.79
N GLN A 362 17.97 12.93 13.91
CA GLN A 362 17.17 14.15 14.00
C GLN A 362 17.75 15.16 13.01
N TYR A 363 16.89 15.87 12.28
CA TYR A 363 17.22 16.79 11.18
C TYR A 363 17.52 16.20 9.80
N ASP A 364 17.50 14.87 9.65
CA ASP A 364 17.61 14.24 8.34
C ASP A 364 16.29 14.45 7.55
N GLN A 365 16.41 14.71 6.25
CA GLN A 365 15.30 14.61 5.29
C GLN A 365 15.32 13.22 4.66
N TYR A 366 14.15 12.64 4.42
CA TYR A 366 14.01 11.29 3.88
C TYR A 366 13.11 11.26 2.65
N HIS A 367 13.51 10.51 1.63
CA HIS A 367 12.77 10.31 0.39
C HIS A 367 12.67 8.82 0.06
N ALA A 368 11.46 8.32 -0.09
CA ALA A 368 11.20 6.91 -0.36
C ALA A 368 11.15 6.64 -1.88
N ALA A 369 11.93 5.69 -2.37
CA ALA A 369 11.88 5.19 -3.76
C ALA A 369 12.53 3.81 -3.88
N ASP A 370 12.24 3.02 -4.91
CA ASP A 370 12.98 1.77 -5.21
C ASP A 370 14.33 2.10 -5.87
N LEU A 371 15.39 2.26 -5.08
CA LEU A 371 16.69 2.78 -5.52
C LEU A 371 17.58 1.72 -6.18
N ASN A 372 17.26 0.44 -5.99
CA ASN A 372 18.02 -0.69 -6.51
C ASN A 372 17.25 -1.57 -7.50
N GLY A 373 15.97 -1.27 -7.75
CA GLY A 373 15.12 -1.97 -8.71
C GLY A 373 14.65 -3.35 -8.25
N ASP A 374 14.63 -3.61 -6.94
CA ASP A 374 14.26 -4.92 -6.38
C ASP A 374 12.78 -5.03 -5.99
N GLY A 375 11.99 -3.99 -6.28
CA GLY A 375 10.56 -3.92 -6.02
C GLY A 375 10.20 -3.59 -4.57
N ARG A 376 11.16 -3.25 -3.71
CA ARG A 376 10.93 -2.75 -2.35
C ARG A 376 11.28 -1.27 -2.25
N MET A 377 10.61 -0.59 -1.32
CA MET A 377 10.83 0.82 -1.09
C MET A 377 12.12 1.04 -0.27
N ASP A 378 13.11 1.68 -0.89
CA ASP A 378 14.34 2.14 -0.24
C ASP A 378 14.18 3.60 0.22
N ILE A 379 15.16 4.15 0.96
CA ILE A 379 15.13 5.54 1.43
C ILE A 379 16.44 6.26 1.10
N PHE A 380 16.35 7.36 0.36
CA PHE A 380 17.43 8.34 0.21
C PHE A 380 17.30 9.42 1.28
N SER A 381 18.40 9.73 1.97
CA SER A 381 18.41 10.71 3.06
C SER A 381 19.46 11.79 2.85
N VAL A 382 19.03 13.03 3.10
CA VAL A 382 19.88 14.22 3.15
C VAL A 382 20.08 14.61 4.61
N ARG A 383 21.34 14.69 5.03
CA ARG A 383 21.71 14.94 6.43
C ARG A 383 22.21 16.36 6.66
N GLY A 384 22.49 17.09 5.57
CA GLY A 384 22.94 18.48 5.59
C GLY A 384 24.46 18.64 5.47
N LEU A 385 24.93 19.87 5.72
CA LEU A 385 26.32 20.27 5.52
C LEU A 385 27.15 20.09 6.81
N TYR A 386 28.19 19.26 6.76
CA TYR A 386 29.12 19.04 7.88
C TYR A 386 30.57 19.04 7.41
N ASN A 387 31.44 19.79 8.11
CA ASN A 387 32.87 19.87 7.82
C ASN A 387 33.18 20.17 6.34
N GLY A 388 32.37 21.03 5.71
CA GLY A 388 32.54 21.43 4.31
C GLY A 388 32.09 20.40 3.26
N ASN A 389 31.33 19.37 3.66
CA ASN A 389 30.74 18.40 2.74
C ASN A 389 29.25 18.19 3.03
N GLU A 390 28.46 18.05 1.97
CA GLU A 390 27.09 17.57 2.05
C GLU A 390 27.11 16.08 2.38
N GLN A 391 26.32 15.68 3.37
CA GLN A 391 26.22 14.29 3.82
C GLN A 391 24.90 13.67 3.40
N PHE A 392 24.98 12.47 2.84
CA PHE A 392 23.85 11.70 2.38
C PHE A 392 23.93 10.28 2.92
N ARG A 393 22.77 9.63 2.98
CA ARG A 393 22.67 8.22 3.32
C ARG A 393 21.65 7.54 2.42
N VAL A 394 21.98 6.33 2.00
CA VAL A 394 21.04 5.44 1.31
C VAL A 394 20.72 4.28 2.21
N TYR A 395 19.43 4.03 2.41
CA TYR A 395 18.89 2.89 3.13
C TYR A 395 18.30 1.93 2.13
N LEU A 396 18.88 0.74 2.00
CA LEU A 396 18.30 -0.33 1.19
C LEU A 396 17.44 -1.22 2.08
N ALA A 397 16.19 -1.41 1.70
CA ALA A 397 15.26 -2.29 2.39
C ALA A 397 15.87 -3.69 2.48
N THR A 398 15.98 -4.23 3.68
CA THR A 398 16.41 -5.62 3.82
C THR A 398 15.34 -6.50 3.17
N PRO A 399 15.72 -7.50 2.36
CA PRO A 399 14.76 -8.50 1.93
C PRO A 399 14.09 -9.08 3.19
N PRO A 400 12.78 -9.37 3.17
CA PRO A 400 12.21 -10.21 4.21
C PRO A 400 13.08 -11.47 4.31
N GLU A 401 13.34 -11.93 5.53
CA GLU A 401 14.12 -13.16 5.77
C GLU A 401 13.75 -14.22 4.73
N PRO A 402 14.74 -14.83 4.04
CA PRO A 402 14.45 -15.76 2.96
C PRO A 402 13.46 -16.81 3.45
N LEU A 403 12.34 -16.94 2.72
CA LEU A 403 11.28 -17.86 3.10
C LEU A 403 11.86 -19.26 3.32
N ASN A 404 11.41 -19.93 4.38
CA ASN A 404 11.84 -21.29 4.64
C ASN A 404 11.37 -22.19 3.47
N PRO A 405 12.27 -22.88 2.75
CA PRO A 405 11.89 -23.64 1.55
C PRO A 405 10.83 -24.72 1.79
N ALA A 406 10.81 -25.31 2.99
CA ALA A 406 9.80 -26.29 3.36
C ALA A 406 8.41 -25.63 3.55
N ILE A 407 8.36 -24.43 4.12
CA ILE A 407 7.13 -23.65 4.26
C ILE A 407 6.60 -23.22 2.90
N THR A 408 7.48 -22.74 2.00
CA THR A 408 7.10 -22.38 0.63
C THR A 408 6.55 -23.58 -0.16
N THR A 409 7.21 -24.73 -0.02
CA THR A 409 6.77 -25.98 -0.66
C THR A 409 5.42 -26.43 -0.10
N ALA A 410 5.23 -26.35 1.21
CA ALA A 410 3.98 -26.73 1.87
C ALA A 410 2.82 -25.83 1.44
N ILE A 411 3.00 -24.50 1.40
CA ILE A 411 1.96 -23.57 0.92
C ILE A 411 1.59 -23.83 -0.54
N SER A 412 2.59 -24.07 -1.39
CA SER A 412 2.36 -24.38 -2.81
C SER A 412 1.61 -25.72 -2.97
N SER A 413 2.01 -26.74 -2.20
CA SER A 413 1.50 -28.10 -2.31
C SER A 413 0.16 -28.31 -1.60
N ILE A 414 -0.12 -27.55 -0.54
CA ILE A 414 -1.35 -27.67 0.25
C ILE A 414 -2.37 -26.60 -0.14
N LEU A 415 -1.98 -25.33 -0.20
CA LEU A 415 -2.89 -24.19 -0.40
C LEU A 415 -2.94 -23.71 -1.86
N ARG A 416 -2.07 -24.23 -2.73
CA ARG A 416 -1.93 -23.80 -4.14
C ARG A 416 -1.54 -22.33 -4.30
N GLY A 417 -0.60 -21.87 -3.46
CA GLY A 417 0.05 -20.57 -3.60
C GLY A 417 -0.81 -19.35 -3.21
N SER A 418 -1.87 -19.56 -2.44
CA SER A 418 -2.85 -18.51 -2.11
C SER A 418 -2.48 -17.60 -0.92
N SER A 419 -1.31 -17.75 -0.28
CA SER A 419 -0.97 -16.93 0.90
C SER A 419 0.52 -16.60 1.04
N ASN A 420 0.94 -15.47 0.48
CA ASN A 420 2.29 -14.94 0.67
C ASN A 420 2.53 -14.45 2.10
N THR A 421 1.50 -13.89 2.75
CA THR A 421 1.61 -13.38 4.14
C THR A 421 1.78 -14.49 5.17
N LEU A 422 1.05 -15.61 5.04
CA LEU A 422 1.22 -16.77 5.92
C LEU A 422 2.61 -17.40 5.75
N ALA A 423 3.14 -17.44 4.52
CA ALA A 423 4.49 -17.94 4.25
C ALA A 423 5.56 -17.13 4.99
N THR A 424 5.45 -15.81 4.93
CA THR A 424 6.36 -14.87 5.58
C THR A 424 6.28 -14.96 7.09
N ASP A 425 5.07 -14.91 7.67
CA ASP A 425 4.88 -14.98 9.12
C ASP A 425 5.41 -16.30 9.71
N LEU A 426 5.07 -17.43 9.10
CA LEU A 426 5.54 -18.74 9.57
C LEU A 426 7.05 -18.90 9.39
N SER A 427 7.62 -18.41 8.27
CA SER A 427 9.07 -18.43 8.06
C SER A 427 9.80 -17.60 9.11
N ALA A 428 9.30 -16.40 9.41
CA ALA A 428 9.84 -15.54 10.46
C ALA A 428 9.77 -16.21 11.84
N LYS A 429 8.63 -16.82 12.19
CA LYS A 429 8.45 -17.54 13.47
C LYS A 429 9.39 -18.73 13.63
N VAL A 430 9.66 -19.46 12.54
CA VAL A 430 10.62 -20.57 12.53
C VAL A 430 12.06 -20.05 12.67
N SER A 431 12.45 -19.02 11.91
CA SER A 431 13.77 -18.40 12.02
C SER A 431 14.02 -17.81 13.42
N ALA A 432 12.98 -17.25 14.04
CA ALA A 432 13.03 -16.74 15.42
C ALA A 432 13.01 -17.84 16.50
N GLY A 433 12.86 -19.12 16.12
CA GLY A 433 12.77 -20.25 17.04
C GLY A 433 11.49 -20.29 17.89
N THR A 434 10.48 -19.47 17.56
CA THR A 434 9.18 -19.43 18.26
C THR A 434 8.27 -20.59 17.84
N LEU A 435 8.46 -21.10 16.62
CA LEU A 435 7.85 -22.32 16.11
C LEU A 435 8.92 -23.26 15.56
N THR A 436 8.67 -24.56 15.68
CA THR A 436 9.38 -25.56 14.87
C THR A 436 8.81 -25.61 13.45
N GLN A 437 9.59 -26.07 12.48
CA GLN A 437 9.10 -26.29 11.12
C GLN A 437 7.85 -27.19 11.07
N GLY A 438 7.79 -28.22 11.91
CA GLY A 438 6.61 -29.09 11.99
C GLY A 438 5.37 -28.37 12.51
N GLN A 439 5.51 -27.45 13.48
CA GLN A 439 4.40 -26.62 13.94
C GLN A 439 3.94 -25.64 12.87
N ALA A 440 4.87 -25.03 12.11
CA ALA A 440 4.51 -24.19 10.97
C ALA A 440 3.74 -24.97 9.89
N ILE A 441 4.15 -26.19 9.56
CA ILE A 441 3.40 -27.06 8.63
C ILE A 441 2.00 -27.38 9.18
N ALA A 442 1.86 -27.63 10.48
CA ALA A 442 0.55 -27.86 11.08
C ALA A 442 -0.40 -26.64 10.95
N GLU A 443 0.12 -25.41 11.06
CA GLU A 443 -0.67 -24.19 10.80
C GLU A 443 -1.11 -24.10 9.32
N ILE A 444 -0.27 -24.52 8.38
CA ILE A 444 -0.62 -24.58 6.94
C ILE A 444 -1.70 -25.63 6.68
N VAL A 445 -1.58 -26.81 7.30
CA VAL A 445 -2.63 -27.85 7.24
C VAL A 445 -3.94 -27.28 7.79
N LYS A 446 -3.89 -26.56 8.90
CA LYS A 446 -5.10 -25.94 9.49
C LYS A 446 -5.71 -24.86 8.61
N ALA A 447 -4.89 -24.07 7.91
CA ALA A 447 -5.38 -23.10 6.92
C ALA A 447 -6.08 -23.78 5.73
N ALA A 448 -5.76 -25.05 5.45
CA ALA A 448 -6.37 -25.83 4.38
C ALA A 448 -7.80 -26.30 4.70
N ASP A 449 -8.25 -26.22 5.96
CA ASP A 449 -9.60 -26.63 6.41
C ASP A 449 -10.72 -26.01 5.55
N GLN A 450 -10.53 -24.76 5.12
CA GLN A 450 -11.51 -23.99 4.34
C GLN A 450 -11.35 -24.14 2.82
N THR A 451 -10.30 -24.82 2.36
CA THR A 451 -9.92 -24.89 0.95
C THR A 451 -9.67 -26.34 0.56
N THR A 452 -8.42 -26.81 0.59
CA THR A 452 -8.05 -28.14 0.12
C THR A 452 -8.79 -29.25 0.85
N SER A 453 -9.00 -29.15 2.16
CA SER A 453 -9.81 -30.12 2.91
C SER A 453 -11.25 -30.20 2.43
N VAL A 454 -11.86 -29.06 2.06
CA VAL A 454 -13.23 -29.04 1.51
C VAL A 454 -13.30 -29.88 0.24
N ALA A 455 -12.32 -29.70 -0.65
CA ALA A 455 -12.23 -30.46 -1.89
C ALA A 455 -11.97 -31.95 -1.62
N THR A 456 -10.95 -32.29 -0.82
CA THR A 456 -10.50 -33.67 -0.63
C THR A 456 -11.52 -34.51 0.14
N LEU A 457 -12.06 -34.01 1.25
CA LEU A 457 -13.03 -34.75 2.07
C LEU A 457 -14.35 -34.95 1.34
N SER A 458 -14.84 -33.93 0.62
CA SER A 458 -16.06 -34.06 -0.18
C SER A 458 -15.85 -35.10 -1.28
N TYR A 459 -14.75 -35.02 -2.04
CA TYR A 459 -14.46 -36.01 -3.09
C TYR A 459 -14.32 -37.42 -2.52
N LEU A 460 -13.62 -37.57 -1.41
CA LEU A 460 -13.43 -38.85 -0.75
C LEU A 460 -14.76 -39.48 -0.34
N PHE A 461 -15.67 -38.70 0.24
CA PHE A 461 -16.98 -39.21 0.64
C PHE A 461 -17.78 -39.71 -0.56
N PHE A 462 -17.87 -38.91 -1.62
CA PHE A 462 -18.77 -39.14 -2.75
C PHE A 462 -18.20 -40.05 -3.83
N THR A 463 -16.88 -40.16 -3.96
CA THR A 463 -16.21 -40.94 -5.01
C THR A 463 -15.35 -42.09 -4.46
N GLY A 464 -15.14 -42.14 -3.14
CA GLY A 464 -14.31 -43.15 -2.48
C GLY A 464 -12.80 -42.87 -2.53
N LYS A 465 -12.38 -41.75 -3.12
CA LYS A 465 -10.99 -41.32 -3.19
C LYS A 465 -10.87 -39.80 -3.21
N ILE A 466 -9.74 -39.27 -2.78
CA ILE A 466 -9.43 -37.83 -2.95
C ILE A 466 -9.24 -37.49 -4.44
N PRO A 467 -9.32 -36.22 -4.86
CA PRO A 467 -9.09 -35.83 -6.25
C PRO A 467 -7.68 -36.17 -6.74
N GLY A 468 -7.51 -36.22 -8.06
CA GLY A 468 -6.19 -36.13 -8.70
C GLY A 468 -5.54 -34.76 -8.48
N SER A 469 -4.22 -34.64 -8.69
CA SER A 469 -3.51 -33.35 -8.59
C SER A 469 -4.16 -32.25 -9.44
N ALA A 470 -4.43 -32.50 -10.72
CA ALA A 470 -5.14 -31.57 -11.60
C ALA A 470 -6.58 -31.26 -11.13
N GLY A 471 -7.22 -32.20 -10.43
CA GLY A 471 -8.53 -31.98 -9.81
C GLY A 471 -8.45 -31.02 -8.63
N VAL A 472 -7.42 -31.14 -7.79
CA VAL A 472 -7.15 -30.16 -6.73
C VAL A 472 -6.84 -28.79 -7.32
N ASP A 473 -6.06 -28.71 -8.40
CA ASP A 473 -5.76 -27.43 -9.06
C ASP A 473 -7.02 -26.76 -9.60
N TYR A 474 -7.91 -27.52 -10.23
CA TYR A 474 -9.20 -27.02 -10.71
C TYR A 474 -10.11 -26.56 -9.56
N LEU A 475 -10.06 -27.21 -8.40
CA LEU A 475 -10.99 -26.93 -7.30
C LEU A 475 -10.47 -25.85 -6.35
N VAL A 476 -9.15 -25.65 -6.25
CA VAL A 476 -8.51 -24.83 -5.22
C VAL A 476 -7.66 -23.70 -5.79
N SER A 477 -6.95 -23.91 -6.90
CA SER A 477 -5.92 -22.94 -7.34
C SER A 477 -6.54 -21.62 -7.82
N PRO A 478 -6.08 -20.44 -7.31
CA PRO A 478 -6.49 -19.14 -7.82
C PRO A 478 -6.16 -18.93 -9.30
N THR A 479 -5.09 -19.56 -9.78
CA THR A 479 -4.63 -19.52 -11.18
C THR A 479 -5.09 -20.74 -11.99
N GLY A 480 -5.89 -21.60 -11.37
CA GLY A 480 -6.47 -22.76 -12.03
C GLY A 480 -7.53 -22.40 -13.06
N PRO A 481 -7.95 -23.36 -13.90
CA PRO A 481 -8.91 -23.10 -14.98
C PRO A 481 -10.35 -22.81 -14.52
N ASN A 482 -10.63 -22.92 -13.21
CA ASN A 482 -11.94 -22.64 -12.63
C ASN A 482 -11.95 -21.25 -11.96
N PRO A 483 -12.71 -20.28 -12.50
CA PRO A 483 -12.81 -18.94 -11.90
C PRO A 483 -13.53 -18.94 -10.55
N ASN A 484 -14.34 -19.96 -10.25
CA ASN A 484 -15.08 -20.13 -9.00
C ASN A 484 -14.47 -21.24 -8.13
N ASN A 485 -13.14 -21.25 -7.98
CA ASN A 485 -12.43 -22.18 -7.10
C ASN A 485 -12.56 -21.76 -5.62
N LEU A 486 -12.15 -22.62 -4.69
CA LEU A 486 -12.29 -22.41 -3.24
C LEU A 486 -11.51 -21.20 -2.68
N ASN A 487 -10.54 -20.67 -3.43
CA ASN A 487 -9.81 -19.45 -3.11
C ASN A 487 -10.32 -18.21 -3.88
N SER A 488 -11.36 -18.34 -4.70
CA SER A 488 -11.94 -17.23 -5.48
C SER A 488 -12.80 -16.29 -4.62
N ALA A 489 -13.06 -15.08 -5.15
CA ALA A 489 -13.97 -14.10 -4.56
C ALA A 489 -15.37 -14.67 -4.25
N TYR A 490 -15.84 -15.63 -5.06
CA TYR A 490 -17.14 -16.28 -4.87
C TYR A 490 -17.27 -16.96 -3.48
N PHE A 491 -16.19 -17.56 -2.97
CA PHE A 491 -16.22 -18.26 -1.68
C PHE A 491 -15.80 -17.37 -0.49
N GLN A 492 -15.34 -16.14 -0.71
CA GLN A 492 -14.83 -15.27 0.38
C GLN A 492 -15.90 -14.97 1.45
N SER A 493 -17.18 -14.88 1.08
CA SER A 493 -18.28 -14.66 2.03
C SER A 493 -18.81 -15.94 2.68
N PHE A 494 -18.30 -17.12 2.29
CA PHE A 494 -18.80 -18.40 2.78
C PHE A 494 -18.03 -18.83 4.03
N ASN A 495 -18.76 -19.09 5.12
CA ASN A 495 -18.22 -19.79 6.27
C ASN A 495 -17.88 -21.26 5.91
N LEU A 496 -17.12 -21.93 6.78
CA LEU A 496 -16.68 -23.32 6.58
C LEU A 496 -17.83 -24.28 6.27
N GLU A 497 -18.95 -24.16 7.01
CA GLU A 497 -20.10 -25.03 6.83
C GLU A 497 -20.73 -24.88 5.43
N ASN A 498 -20.95 -23.65 4.99
CA ASN A 498 -21.54 -23.37 3.69
C ASN A 498 -20.63 -23.81 2.55
N ARG A 499 -19.30 -23.76 2.73
CA ARG A 499 -18.34 -24.31 1.75
C ARG A 499 -18.56 -25.81 1.55
N TYR A 500 -18.59 -26.60 2.62
CA TYR A 500 -18.82 -28.03 2.51
C TYR A 500 -20.22 -28.38 2.00
N ILE A 501 -21.27 -27.70 2.47
CA ILE A 501 -22.65 -27.95 1.99
C ILE A 501 -22.75 -27.69 0.50
N ASN A 502 -22.25 -26.55 0.01
CA ASN A 502 -22.27 -26.21 -1.41
C ASN A 502 -21.55 -27.28 -2.25
N PHE A 503 -20.34 -27.67 -1.82
CA PHE A 503 -19.53 -28.64 -2.54
C PHE A 503 -20.17 -30.04 -2.56
N ALA A 504 -20.70 -30.47 -1.41
CA ALA A 504 -21.36 -31.76 -1.27
C ALA A 504 -22.62 -31.85 -2.14
N VAL A 505 -23.45 -30.80 -2.17
CA VAL A 505 -24.63 -30.77 -3.04
C VAL A 505 -24.23 -30.84 -4.51
N ASN A 506 -23.25 -30.03 -4.95
CA ASN A 506 -22.78 -30.05 -6.33
C ASN A 506 -22.25 -31.45 -6.71
N LEU A 507 -21.39 -32.05 -5.89
CA LEU A 507 -20.77 -33.34 -6.21
C LEU A 507 -21.75 -34.52 -6.10
N GLY A 508 -22.58 -34.51 -5.06
CA GLY A 508 -23.49 -35.58 -4.70
C GLY A 508 -24.82 -35.57 -5.44
N ARG A 509 -25.27 -34.44 -5.99
CA ARG A 509 -26.53 -34.31 -6.76
C ARG A 509 -26.30 -34.16 -8.26
N ASP A 510 -25.27 -33.41 -8.66
CA ASP A 510 -25.10 -32.96 -10.05
C ASP A 510 -23.77 -33.40 -10.66
N GLY A 511 -22.77 -33.75 -9.84
CA GLY A 511 -21.41 -34.09 -10.26
C GLY A 511 -21.10 -35.59 -10.31
N GLU A 512 -19.80 -35.90 -10.34
CA GLU A 512 -19.27 -37.27 -10.51
C GLU A 512 -19.77 -38.25 -9.44
N GLY A 513 -20.00 -37.78 -8.22
CA GLY A 513 -20.49 -38.60 -7.10
C GLY A 513 -21.96 -38.99 -7.19
N LYS A 514 -22.75 -38.40 -8.08
CA LYS A 514 -24.21 -38.54 -8.12
C LYS A 514 -24.69 -39.98 -8.18
N ALA A 515 -24.16 -40.78 -9.10
CA ALA A 515 -24.65 -42.14 -9.33
C ALA A 515 -24.32 -43.08 -8.15
N ALA A 516 -23.10 -42.98 -7.62
CA ALA A 516 -22.66 -43.74 -6.45
C ALA A 516 -23.47 -43.35 -5.20
N PHE A 517 -23.65 -42.05 -4.98
CA PHE A 517 -24.40 -41.54 -3.84
C PHE A 517 -25.88 -41.90 -3.90
N LEU A 518 -26.51 -41.81 -5.07
CA LEU A 518 -27.89 -42.26 -5.26
C LEU A 518 -28.05 -43.75 -4.96
N THR A 519 -27.11 -44.58 -5.40
CA THR A 519 -27.10 -46.02 -5.13
C THR A 519 -26.98 -46.30 -3.63
N GLU A 520 -26.13 -45.56 -2.93
CA GLU A 520 -25.80 -45.83 -1.53
C GLU A 520 -26.79 -45.20 -0.52
N PHE A 521 -27.36 -44.04 -0.85
CA PHE A 521 -28.18 -43.20 0.06
C PHE A 521 -29.60 -42.89 -0.47
N GLY A 522 -29.89 -43.16 -1.74
CA GLY A 522 -31.15 -42.78 -2.39
C GLY A 522 -32.39 -43.34 -1.67
N GLY A 523 -32.35 -44.63 -1.32
CA GLY A 523 -33.46 -45.32 -0.64
C GLY A 523 -33.56 -45.08 0.87
N LEU A 524 -32.62 -44.34 1.48
CA LEU A 524 -32.60 -44.12 2.93
C LEU A 524 -33.51 -42.95 3.33
N SER A 525 -34.05 -42.99 4.55
CA SER A 525 -34.57 -41.77 5.19
C SER A 525 -33.43 -40.80 5.49
N LEU A 526 -33.71 -39.51 5.71
CA LEU A 526 -32.69 -38.57 6.17
C LEU A 526 -32.03 -39.05 7.48
N PHE A 527 -32.79 -39.66 8.39
CA PHE A 527 -32.28 -40.22 9.64
C PHE A 527 -31.27 -41.36 9.39
N ASP A 528 -31.63 -42.34 8.57
CA ASP A 528 -30.75 -43.48 8.28
C ASP A 528 -29.54 -43.06 7.44
N ALA A 529 -29.73 -42.09 6.54
CA ALA A 529 -28.64 -41.46 5.79
C ALA A 529 -27.66 -40.76 6.73
N THR A 530 -28.14 -39.97 7.70
CA THR A 530 -27.28 -39.31 8.70
C THR A 530 -26.52 -40.32 9.52
N LYS A 531 -27.18 -41.40 9.97
CA LYS A 531 -26.53 -42.47 10.73
C LYS A 531 -25.41 -43.14 9.95
N LYS A 532 -25.67 -43.46 8.67
CA LYS A 532 -24.69 -44.09 7.77
C LYS A 532 -23.54 -43.15 7.41
N ALA A 533 -23.84 -41.89 7.09
CA ALA A 533 -22.83 -40.87 6.78
C ALA A 533 -21.93 -40.61 7.98
N TYR A 534 -22.49 -40.49 9.19
CA TYR A 534 -21.73 -40.34 10.42
C TYR A 534 -20.75 -41.51 10.61
N ALA A 535 -21.21 -42.76 10.45
CA ALA A 535 -20.33 -43.91 10.57
C ALA A 535 -19.17 -43.90 9.57
N LYS A 536 -19.39 -43.41 8.34
CA LYS A 536 -18.36 -43.27 7.30
C LYS A 536 -17.37 -42.14 7.61
N ILE A 537 -17.85 -41.00 8.10
CA ILE A 537 -17.03 -39.81 8.38
C ILE A 537 -16.23 -39.97 9.67
N PHE A 538 -16.89 -40.44 10.73
CA PHE A 538 -16.33 -40.53 12.07
C PHE A 538 -15.74 -41.91 12.38
N GLY A 539 -16.11 -42.95 11.63
CA GLY A 539 -15.64 -44.33 11.81
C GLY A 539 -16.42 -45.15 12.83
N GLY A 540 -17.30 -44.53 13.62
CA GLY A 540 -18.15 -45.19 14.62
C GLY A 540 -19.63 -45.01 14.34
N MET A 541 -20.43 -46.07 14.55
CA MET A 541 -21.89 -45.99 14.39
C MET A 541 -22.52 -45.20 15.55
N PRO A 542 -23.24 -44.09 15.30
CA PRO A 542 -23.79 -43.28 16.38
C PRO A 542 -25.05 -43.93 16.96
N ALA A 543 -25.33 -43.61 18.23
CA ALA A 543 -26.61 -43.95 18.85
C ALA A 543 -27.77 -43.20 18.18
N ASN A 544 -28.97 -43.79 18.17
CA ASN A 544 -30.16 -43.16 17.58
C ASN A 544 -30.47 -41.79 18.22
N SER A 545 -30.26 -41.64 19.54
CA SER A 545 -30.43 -40.36 20.24
C SER A 545 -29.50 -39.27 19.71
N LYS A 546 -28.26 -39.60 19.36
CA LYS A 546 -27.31 -38.68 18.73
C LYS A 546 -27.83 -38.22 17.37
N VAL A 547 -28.29 -39.15 16.53
CA VAL A 547 -28.85 -38.81 15.20
C VAL A 547 -30.08 -37.91 15.33
N THR A 548 -30.96 -38.17 16.30
CA THR A 548 -32.08 -37.26 16.61
C THR A 548 -31.60 -35.87 16.99
N THR A 549 -30.56 -35.75 17.82
CA THR A 549 -29.96 -34.46 18.17
C THR A 549 -29.30 -33.76 16.98
N LEU A 550 -28.65 -34.51 16.07
CA LEU A 550 -28.03 -33.94 14.87
C LEU A 550 -29.06 -33.40 13.88
N LEU A 551 -30.29 -33.92 13.89
CA LEU A 551 -31.37 -33.48 13.01
C LEU A 551 -32.38 -32.54 13.69
N SER A 552 -32.21 -32.25 14.98
CA SER A 552 -33.13 -31.38 15.73
C SER A 552 -32.89 -29.89 15.42
N GLY A 553 -33.85 -29.05 15.84
CA GLY A 553 -33.76 -27.60 15.71
C GLY A 553 -34.02 -27.07 14.30
N GLY A 554 -34.78 -27.82 13.48
CA GLY A 554 -35.08 -27.44 12.09
C GLY A 554 -33.97 -27.75 11.09
N ARG A 555 -32.98 -28.57 11.46
CA ARG A 555 -31.86 -28.94 10.59
C ARG A 555 -32.28 -29.74 9.36
N ASP A 556 -33.34 -30.53 9.47
CA ASP A 556 -33.98 -31.21 8.34
C ASP A 556 -34.49 -30.23 7.26
N ALA A 557 -35.18 -29.16 7.67
CA ALA A 557 -35.65 -28.10 6.79
C ALA A 557 -34.48 -27.27 6.22
N TYR A 558 -33.46 -27.01 7.05
CA TYR A 558 -32.24 -26.32 6.63
C TYR A 558 -31.54 -27.09 5.50
N PHE A 559 -31.27 -28.39 5.67
CA PHE A 559 -30.66 -29.21 4.61
C PHE A 559 -31.55 -29.29 3.37
N ALA A 560 -32.87 -29.38 3.56
CA ALA A 560 -33.82 -29.41 2.45
C ALA A 560 -33.80 -28.13 1.61
N SER A 561 -33.54 -26.97 2.23
CA SER A 561 -33.43 -25.69 1.52
C SER A 561 -32.23 -25.64 0.56
N TYR A 562 -31.10 -26.27 0.92
CA TYR A 562 -29.95 -26.40 0.02
C TYR A 562 -30.15 -27.51 -1.02
N GLY A 563 -30.78 -28.61 -0.63
CA GLY A 563 -31.04 -29.75 -1.49
C GLY A 563 -32.02 -29.47 -2.63
N GLY A 564 -33.07 -28.68 -2.34
CA GLY A 564 -34.11 -28.30 -3.30
C GLY A 564 -35.02 -29.45 -3.75
N ASP A 565 -34.92 -30.63 -3.14
CA ASP A 565 -35.57 -31.87 -3.57
C ASP A 565 -36.34 -32.58 -2.44
N GLY A 566 -36.69 -31.84 -1.40
CA GLY A 566 -37.48 -32.30 -0.25
C GLY A 566 -36.65 -33.07 0.78
N VAL A 567 -37.24 -33.33 1.95
CA VAL A 567 -36.52 -33.82 3.16
C VAL A 567 -35.74 -35.13 2.94
N ASN A 568 -36.20 -36.02 2.06
CA ASN A 568 -35.52 -37.28 1.74
C ASN A 568 -34.84 -37.28 0.37
N GLY A 569 -34.77 -36.11 -0.27
CA GLY A 569 -34.10 -35.92 -1.55
C GLY A 569 -32.59 -36.18 -1.46
N GLN A 570 -32.00 -36.44 -2.62
CA GLN A 570 -30.57 -36.70 -2.75
C GLN A 570 -29.75 -35.45 -2.40
N GLY A 571 -30.16 -34.28 -2.88
CA GLY A 571 -29.56 -32.98 -2.55
C GLY A 571 -29.60 -32.70 -1.06
N THR A 572 -30.73 -32.96 -0.40
CA THR A 572 -30.87 -32.78 1.07
C THR A 572 -29.90 -33.66 1.85
N LYS A 573 -29.75 -34.93 1.46
CA LYS A 573 -28.78 -35.83 2.10
C LYS A 573 -27.34 -35.41 1.81
N ALA A 574 -27.06 -34.90 0.61
CA ALA A 574 -25.75 -34.37 0.28
C ALA A 574 -25.41 -33.12 1.11
N ALA A 575 -26.37 -32.22 1.32
CA ALA A 575 -26.21 -31.07 2.23
C ALA A 575 -25.91 -31.52 3.67
N MET A 576 -26.64 -32.53 4.17
CA MET A 576 -26.37 -33.12 5.50
C MET A 576 -24.96 -33.72 5.59
N VAL A 577 -24.49 -34.41 4.54
CA VAL A 577 -23.12 -34.94 4.48
C VAL A 577 -22.10 -33.81 4.54
N GLY A 578 -22.28 -32.76 3.74
CA GLY A 578 -21.40 -31.59 3.76
C GLY A 578 -21.33 -30.96 5.16
N TRP A 579 -22.47 -30.81 5.81
CA TRP A 579 -22.53 -30.36 7.20
C TRP A 579 -21.74 -31.25 8.16
N LEU A 580 -21.92 -32.59 8.10
CA LEU A 580 -21.16 -33.52 8.94
C LEU A 580 -19.66 -33.48 8.69
N LEU A 581 -19.22 -33.30 7.44
CA LEU A 581 -17.80 -33.12 7.09
C LEU A 581 -17.25 -31.83 7.71
N ALA A 582 -18.02 -30.73 7.65
CA ALA A 582 -17.63 -29.48 8.31
C ALA A 582 -17.50 -29.66 9.83
N GLU A 583 -18.43 -30.38 10.48
CA GLU A 583 -18.35 -30.65 11.92
C GLU A 583 -17.15 -31.55 12.28
N ALA A 584 -16.84 -32.53 11.44
CA ALA A 584 -15.66 -33.38 11.61
C ALA A 584 -14.37 -32.55 11.55
N GLU A 585 -14.26 -31.65 10.57
CA GLU A 585 -13.10 -30.78 10.39
C GLU A 585 -12.96 -29.75 11.52
N LYS A 586 -14.07 -29.11 11.94
CA LYS A 586 -14.09 -28.18 13.09
C LYS A 586 -13.56 -28.84 14.36
N GLY A 587 -13.94 -30.10 14.59
CA GLY A 587 -13.56 -30.84 15.78
C GLY A 587 -12.21 -31.55 15.71
N ASP A 588 -11.59 -31.65 14.53
CA ASP A 588 -10.51 -32.61 14.25
C ASP A 588 -10.88 -34.04 14.74
N LEU A 589 -12.09 -34.47 14.35
CA LEU A 589 -12.70 -35.71 14.79
C LEU A 589 -12.99 -36.64 13.62
N GLY A 590 -12.76 -37.93 13.84
CA GLY A 590 -13.18 -38.96 12.91
C GLY A 590 -12.10 -39.38 11.92
N VAL A 591 -12.39 -40.50 11.27
CA VAL A 591 -11.46 -41.17 10.35
C VAL A 591 -11.18 -40.34 9.11
N MET A 592 -12.16 -39.60 8.59
CA MET A 592 -11.97 -38.80 7.38
C MET A 592 -11.10 -37.56 7.64
N ALA A 593 -11.46 -36.71 8.61
CA ALA A 593 -10.73 -35.47 8.92
C ALA A 593 -9.27 -35.76 9.31
N ARG A 594 -9.04 -36.72 10.22
CA ARG A 594 -7.68 -37.03 10.70
C ARG A 594 -6.81 -37.72 9.65
N SER A 595 -7.39 -38.57 8.80
CA SER A 595 -6.62 -39.14 7.68
C SER A 595 -6.29 -38.08 6.64
N ASN A 596 -7.17 -37.10 6.42
CA ASN A 596 -6.91 -35.97 5.54
C ASN A 596 -5.81 -35.05 6.09
N ALA A 597 -5.83 -34.72 7.38
CA ALA A 597 -4.75 -33.98 8.03
C ALA A 597 -3.40 -34.71 7.91
N ALA A 598 -3.40 -36.05 8.08
CA ALA A 598 -2.19 -36.86 7.90
C ALA A 598 -1.69 -36.83 6.44
N TRP A 599 -2.59 -36.94 5.46
CA TRP A 599 -2.26 -36.83 4.04
C TRP A 599 -1.76 -35.43 3.66
N LEU A 600 -2.39 -34.37 4.17
CA LEU A 600 -1.94 -32.99 3.96
C LEU A 600 -0.56 -32.72 4.57
N THR A 601 -0.27 -33.32 5.74
CA THR A 601 1.05 -33.24 6.36
C THR A 601 2.12 -33.92 5.48
N ASP A 602 1.80 -35.07 4.91
CA ASP A 602 2.69 -35.78 3.97
C ASP A 602 2.82 -35.03 2.63
N LEU A 603 1.76 -34.34 2.19
CA LEU A 603 1.77 -33.51 1.00
C LEU A 603 2.62 -32.23 1.15
N ALA A 604 3.04 -31.88 2.37
CA ALA A 604 3.79 -30.65 2.63
C ALA A 604 5.11 -30.55 1.84
N ASP A 605 5.69 -31.68 1.43
CA ASP A 605 6.89 -31.71 0.57
C ASP A 605 6.58 -31.94 -0.92
N GLY A 606 5.29 -32.03 -1.28
CA GLY A 606 4.80 -32.25 -2.64
C GLY A 606 4.82 -33.72 -3.11
N SER A 607 5.16 -34.68 -2.25
CA SER A 607 5.36 -36.08 -2.65
C SER A 607 4.14 -37.00 -2.46
N ALA A 608 3.13 -36.57 -1.69
CA ALA A 608 2.00 -37.43 -1.36
C ALA A 608 1.17 -37.85 -2.62
N PRO A 609 0.75 -39.12 -2.70
CA PRO A 609 -0.07 -39.62 -3.79
C PRO A 609 -1.48 -39.01 -3.82
N TYR A 610 -1.99 -38.80 -5.02
CA TYR A 610 -3.36 -38.34 -5.29
C TYR A 610 -4.24 -39.48 -5.81
N ALA A 611 -5.56 -39.26 -5.90
CA ALA A 611 -6.53 -40.24 -6.42
C ALA A 611 -6.59 -41.58 -5.65
N ILE A 612 -6.36 -41.53 -4.34
CA ILE A 612 -6.37 -42.69 -3.43
C ILE A 612 -7.47 -42.59 -2.35
N ASP A 613 -7.83 -43.72 -1.75
CA ASP A 613 -8.63 -43.77 -0.53
C ASP A 613 -7.73 -43.58 0.69
N ILE A 614 -7.71 -42.38 1.25
CA ILE A 614 -6.90 -42.06 2.45
C ILE A 614 -7.49 -42.63 3.75
N THR A 615 -8.74 -43.12 3.75
CA THR A 615 -9.31 -43.83 4.91
C THR A 615 -9.01 -45.34 4.89
N GLY A 616 -8.50 -45.85 3.78
CA GLY A 616 -8.07 -47.24 3.65
C GLY A 616 -6.78 -47.50 4.44
N PRO A 617 -6.70 -48.58 5.26
CA PRO A 617 -5.48 -48.91 6.00
C PRO A 617 -4.24 -49.10 5.12
N ALA A 618 -4.44 -49.51 3.86
CA ALA A 618 -3.35 -49.72 2.90
C ALA A 618 -2.66 -48.43 2.44
N ALA A 619 -3.31 -47.27 2.58
CA ALA A 619 -2.75 -45.97 2.19
C ALA A 619 -1.83 -45.36 3.27
N GLY A 620 -1.84 -45.89 4.51
CA GLY A 620 -0.96 -45.44 5.59
C GLY A 620 -1.40 -44.18 6.34
N TYR A 621 -2.45 -43.47 5.88
CA TYR A 621 -2.96 -42.26 6.55
C TYR A 621 -3.98 -42.56 7.65
N TYR A 622 -4.75 -43.64 7.51
CA TYR A 622 -5.71 -44.08 8.51
C TYR A 622 -5.02 -44.67 9.76
N LYS A 623 -5.56 -44.36 10.94
CA LYS A 623 -5.21 -45.02 12.21
C LYS A 623 -6.46 -45.41 12.98
N SER A 624 -6.41 -46.53 13.70
CA SER A 624 -7.55 -47.02 14.50
C SER A 624 -7.98 -46.03 15.58
N GLU A 625 -7.06 -45.23 16.13
CA GLU A 625 -7.39 -44.19 17.10
C GLU A 625 -8.18 -42.99 16.52
N PHE A 626 -8.35 -42.92 15.20
CA PHE A 626 -9.15 -41.86 14.57
C PHE A 626 -10.66 -42.14 14.64
N VAL A 627 -11.04 -43.37 14.98
CA VAL A 627 -12.44 -43.76 15.14
C VAL A 627 -13.08 -42.98 16.28
N PHE A 628 -14.12 -42.23 15.96
CA PHE A 628 -14.92 -41.45 16.89
C PHE A 628 -16.35 -42.00 16.95
N GLY A 629 -16.76 -42.44 18.14
CA GLY A 629 -18.03 -43.17 18.35
C GLY A 629 -19.25 -42.33 18.72
N GLY A 630 -19.07 -41.03 19.05
CA GLY A 630 -20.18 -40.18 19.47
C GLY A 630 -19.83 -39.13 20.50
#